data_AF-A0A0G0MCH9-F1
#
_entry.id   AF-A0A0G0MCH9-F1
#
_cell.length_a   1.000
_cell.length_b   1.000
_cell.length_c   1.000
_cell.angle_alpha   90.00
_cell.angle_beta   90.00
_cell.angle_gamma   90.00
#
_symmetry.space_group_name_H-M   'P 1'
#
loop_
_entity.id
_entity.type
_entity.pdbx_description
1 polymer ?
#
loop_
_entity_poly.entity_id
_entity_poly.type
_entity_poly.pdbx_seq_one_letter_code
_entity_poly.pdbx_strand_id
1 'polypeptide(L)'
;LKDIILASGDSLPTLSGKTVSGKRLNLNNAYQLAIKIATPTALPAGGTYASTQSVTLSSSTTGADIFYTLDGSQPSISSTKYTIPISVTDTATLKSIAVKDGMTDSEIFSSSYIINIPQIVTLPDPIETAKAADFDLYQKYDGYLKYEKGQKYKKYEKAKEKYGFKNSAEKSKYKQAYNNFKLFKKNPVKYPKFALLIKEYKKYKKYQEQLAPLSKYSKYSNYSKKEYSNYKYFSSVEFKAGYERYLMY
;
A
#
# COMPACT_ATOMS: atom_id res chain seq x y z
N LEU A 1 -57.72 -49.53 -36.90
CA LEU A 1 -57.25 -50.80 -36.31
C LEU A 1 -56.26 -51.36 -37.31
N LYS A 2 -54.98 -51.15 -37.07
CA LYS A 2 -53.93 -51.89 -37.76
C LYS A 2 -53.29 -52.71 -36.65
N ASP A 3 -53.41 -54.02 -36.80
CA ASP A 3 -52.90 -55.00 -35.85
C ASP A 3 -51.38 -54.85 -35.74
N ILE A 4 -50.89 -54.85 -34.50
CA ILE A 4 -49.45 -54.85 -34.20
C ILE A 4 -49.00 -56.30 -34.27
N ILE A 5 -48.16 -56.65 -35.25
CA ILE A 5 -47.49 -57.94 -35.28
C ILE A 5 -46.33 -57.88 -34.28
N LEU A 6 -46.46 -58.61 -33.17
CA LEU A 6 -45.39 -58.80 -32.18
C LEU A 6 -44.52 -59.99 -32.61
N ALA A 7 -43.21 -59.79 -32.64
CA ALA A 7 -42.23 -60.87 -32.84
C ALA A 7 -42.20 -61.80 -31.62
N SER A 8 -42.01 -63.10 -31.87
CA SER A 8 -42.03 -64.17 -30.88
C SER A 8 -40.86 -64.08 -29.90
N GLY A 9 -41.12 -63.69 -28.65
CA GLY A 9 -40.13 -63.79 -27.57
C GLY A 9 -40.35 -62.90 -26.35
N ASP A 10 -41.07 -61.79 -26.47
CA ASP A 10 -41.11 -60.79 -25.40
C ASP A 10 -42.38 -60.86 -24.55
N SER A 11 -42.20 -60.95 -23.22
CA SER A 11 -43.28 -60.93 -22.24
C SER A 11 -43.89 -59.53 -22.08
N LEU A 12 -45.23 -59.46 -22.06
CA LEU A 12 -46.01 -58.24 -21.82
C LEU A 12 -45.78 -57.69 -20.40
N PRO A 13 -45.62 -56.36 -20.21
CA PRO A 13 -45.73 -55.75 -18.90
C PRO A 13 -47.20 -55.74 -18.44
N THR A 14 -47.48 -56.35 -17.29
CA THR A 14 -48.81 -56.38 -16.66
C THR A 14 -49.17 -55.01 -16.10
N LEU A 15 -50.23 -54.37 -16.63
CA LEU A 15 -50.89 -53.25 -15.95
C LEU A 15 -51.78 -53.80 -14.81
N SER A 16 -51.47 -53.40 -13.58
CA SER A 16 -52.35 -53.64 -12.43
C SER A 16 -53.69 -52.91 -12.63
N GLY A 17 -54.75 -53.70 -12.84
CA GLY A 17 -56.12 -53.36 -12.42
C GLY A 17 -56.81 -52.18 -13.13
N LYS A 18 -57.39 -52.43 -14.30
CA LYS A 18 -58.73 -51.92 -14.67
C LYS A 18 -59.20 -52.56 -15.99
N THR A 19 -60.17 -53.45 -15.89
CA THR A 19 -60.98 -53.89 -17.02
C THR A 19 -61.78 -52.68 -17.52
N VAL A 20 -61.55 -52.22 -18.76
CA VAL A 20 -62.52 -51.37 -19.47
C VAL A 20 -62.82 -52.04 -20.80
N SER A 21 -63.96 -52.72 -20.80
CA SER A 21 -64.61 -53.28 -21.98
C SER A 21 -65.02 -52.16 -22.94
N GLY A 22 -64.61 -52.29 -24.21
CA GLY A 22 -65.35 -51.80 -25.37
C GLY A 22 -65.73 -50.31 -25.44
N LYS A 23 -64.78 -49.43 -25.76
CA LYS A 23 -65.06 -48.23 -26.60
C LYS A 23 -63.77 -47.70 -27.22
N ARG A 24 -63.69 -47.72 -28.54
CA ARG A 24 -62.58 -47.14 -29.31
C ARG A 24 -62.55 -45.63 -29.03
N LEU A 25 -61.48 -45.14 -28.41
CA LEU A 25 -61.27 -43.70 -28.27
C LEU A 25 -61.05 -43.10 -29.67
N ASN A 26 -61.83 -42.06 -29.95
CA ASN A 26 -61.82 -41.28 -31.19
C ASN A 26 -60.48 -40.53 -31.30
N LEU A 27 -59.72 -40.77 -32.38
CA LEU A 27 -58.40 -40.18 -32.63
C LEU A 27 -58.44 -38.73 -33.15
N ASN A 28 -59.62 -38.09 -33.18
CA ASN A 28 -59.80 -36.75 -33.77
C ASN A 28 -60.14 -35.68 -32.73
N ASN A 29 -59.37 -35.57 -31.64
CA ASN A 29 -59.31 -34.32 -30.88
C ASN A 29 -57.87 -34.06 -30.40
N ALA A 30 -57.32 -32.94 -30.85
CA ALA A 30 -55.91 -32.60 -30.84
C ALA A 30 -55.26 -32.63 -29.46
N TYR A 31 -54.36 -33.59 -29.23
CA TYR A 31 -53.28 -33.44 -28.27
C TYR A 31 -52.02 -33.10 -29.06
N GLN A 32 -51.88 -31.82 -29.44
CA GLN A 32 -50.55 -31.26 -29.70
C GLN A 32 -49.80 -31.36 -28.38
N LEU A 33 -49.03 -32.43 -28.18
CA LEU A 33 -48.12 -32.52 -27.04
C LEU A 33 -47.02 -31.49 -27.30
N ALA A 34 -47.21 -30.26 -26.83
CA ALA A 34 -46.21 -29.22 -26.94
C ALA A 34 -45.01 -29.65 -26.08
N ILE A 35 -43.95 -30.12 -26.73
CA ILE A 35 -42.71 -30.47 -26.04
C ILE A 35 -42.08 -29.15 -25.61
N LYS A 36 -42.02 -28.91 -24.29
CA LYS A 36 -41.40 -27.72 -23.70
C LYS A 36 -39.88 -27.86 -23.73
N ILE A 37 -39.19 -26.79 -24.11
CA ILE A 37 -37.72 -26.75 -24.16
C ILE A 37 -37.14 -26.74 -22.75
N ALA A 38 -36.01 -27.42 -22.57
CA ALA A 38 -35.30 -27.43 -21.30
C ALA A 38 -34.70 -26.06 -20.98
N THR A 39 -34.94 -25.60 -19.75
CA THR A 39 -34.39 -24.36 -19.20
C THR A 39 -32.87 -24.34 -19.32
N PRO A 40 -32.27 -23.24 -19.81
CA PRO A 40 -30.82 -23.09 -19.84
C PRO A 40 -30.19 -23.27 -18.46
N THR A 41 -28.95 -23.76 -18.46
CA THR A 41 -28.08 -23.83 -17.28
C THR A 41 -26.81 -23.02 -17.55
N ALA A 42 -26.19 -22.51 -16.48
CA ALA A 42 -24.98 -21.71 -16.55
C ALA A 42 -23.83 -22.35 -15.77
N LEU A 43 -22.63 -22.35 -16.35
CA LEU A 43 -21.40 -22.78 -15.69
C LEU A 43 -20.28 -21.72 -15.86
N PRO A 44 -19.66 -21.22 -14.78
CA PRO A 44 -19.93 -21.54 -13.38
C PRO A 44 -21.33 -21.05 -12.94
N ALA A 45 -21.86 -21.58 -11.84
CA ALA A 45 -23.16 -21.15 -11.31
C ALA A 45 -23.09 -19.71 -10.78
N GLY A 46 -24.23 -19.04 -10.58
CA GLY A 46 -24.24 -17.73 -9.92
C GLY A 46 -23.63 -17.77 -8.52
N GLY A 47 -22.97 -16.68 -8.14
CA GLY A 47 -22.23 -16.58 -6.89
C GLY A 47 -21.34 -15.34 -6.83
N THR A 48 -20.54 -15.28 -5.76
CA THR A 48 -19.56 -14.22 -5.55
C THR A 48 -18.20 -14.68 -6.02
N TYR A 49 -17.54 -13.83 -6.82
CA TYR A 49 -16.25 -14.13 -7.44
C TYR A 49 -15.25 -13.00 -7.22
N ALA A 50 -14.00 -13.36 -7.00
CA ALA A 50 -12.89 -12.41 -6.83
C ALA A 50 -12.21 -12.02 -8.17
N SER A 51 -12.76 -12.48 -9.29
CA SER A 51 -12.24 -12.24 -10.65
C SER A 51 -13.37 -12.30 -11.67
N THR A 52 -13.13 -11.75 -12.86
CA THR A 52 -13.99 -11.90 -14.04
C THR A 52 -14.35 -13.36 -14.28
N GLN A 53 -15.61 -13.60 -14.64
CA GLN A 53 -16.11 -14.94 -14.94
C GLN A 53 -16.43 -15.12 -16.41
N SER A 54 -16.15 -16.31 -16.93
CA SER A 54 -16.50 -16.74 -18.27
C SER A 54 -17.63 -17.76 -18.19
N VAL A 55 -18.87 -17.30 -18.32
CA VAL A 55 -20.09 -18.10 -18.12
C VAL A 55 -20.52 -18.78 -19.41
N THR A 56 -20.61 -20.11 -19.38
CA THR A 56 -21.09 -20.94 -20.48
C THR A 56 -22.56 -21.28 -20.24
N LEU A 57 -23.42 -21.06 -21.24
CA LEU A 57 -24.82 -21.47 -21.23
C LEU A 57 -25.01 -22.79 -22.00
N SER A 58 -25.90 -23.66 -21.51
CA SER A 58 -26.27 -24.90 -22.21
C SER A 58 -27.73 -25.28 -21.96
N SER A 59 -28.34 -26.02 -22.90
CA SER A 59 -29.67 -26.62 -22.77
C SER A 59 -29.60 -28.09 -23.19
N SER A 60 -30.34 -28.97 -22.51
CA SER A 60 -30.43 -30.39 -22.89
C SER A 60 -31.31 -30.63 -24.12
N THR A 61 -32.06 -29.62 -24.58
CA THR A 61 -32.81 -29.68 -25.84
C THR A 61 -31.87 -29.39 -27.02
N THR A 62 -31.49 -30.42 -27.76
CA THR A 62 -30.60 -30.31 -28.91
C THR A 62 -31.16 -29.38 -29.99
N GLY A 63 -30.34 -28.44 -30.46
CA GLY A 63 -30.68 -27.48 -31.51
C GLY A 63 -31.61 -26.34 -31.07
N ALA A 64 -31.78 -26.12 -29.77
CA ALA A 64 -32.43 -24.91 -29.27
C ALA A 64 -31.44 -23.74 -29.25
N ASP A 65 -31.92 -22.56 -29.64
CA ASP A 65 -31.18 -21.30 -29.55
C ASP A 65 -31.39 -20.69 -28.15
N ILE A 66 -30.32 -20.19 -27.53
CA ILE A 66 -30.37 -19.55 -26.21
C ILE A 66 -30.21 -18.04 -26.38
N PHE A 67 -31.09 -17.26 -25.74
CA PHE A 67 -31.04 -15.80 -25.69
C PHE A 67 -30.91 -15.32 -24.25
N TYR A 68 -30.14 -14.25 -24.00
CA TYR A 68 -29.83 -13.82 -22.65
C TYR A 68 -29.73 -12.29 -22.47
N THR A 69 -29.79 -11.87 -21.21
CA THR A 69 -29.60 -10.50 -20.73
C THR A 69 -28.70 -10.53 -19.47
N LEU A 70 -27.95 -9.45 -19.22
CA LEU A 70 -27.05 -9.34 -18.06
C LEU A 70 -27.49 -8.25 -17.05
N ASP A 71 -28.44 -7.42 -17.44
CA ASP A 71 -29.01 -6.34 -16.64
C ASP A 71 -30.22 -6.78 -15.81
N GLY A 72 -30.61 -8.06 -15.90
CA GLY A 72 -31.78 -8.62 -15.23
C GLY A 72 -33.11 -8.35 -15.94
N SER A 73 -33.13 -7.74 -17.13
CA SER A 73 -34.34 -7.63 -17.96
C SER A 73 -34.80 -9.00 -18.49
N GLN A 74 -36.08 -9.13 -18.86
CA GLN A 74 -36.63 -10.40 -19.35
C GLN A 74 -36.07 -10.74 -20.74
N PRO A 75 -35.43 -11.91 -20.94
CA PRO A 75 -34.90 -12.29 -22.24
C PRO A 75 -36.02 -12.71 -23.20
N SER A 76 -35.83 -12.40 -24.48
CA SER A 76 -36.68 -12.86 -25.59
C SER A 76 -35.84 -13.07 -26.86
N ILE A 77 -36.46 -13.45 -27.98
CA ILE A 77 -35.77 -13.60 -29.27
C ILE A 77 -35.12 -12.32 -29.80
N SER A 78 -35.45 -11.14 -29.26
CA SER A 78 -34.79 -9.86 -29.56
C SER A 78 -33.57 -9.58 -28.67
N SER A 79 -33.34 -10.39 -27.64
CA SER A 79 -32.18 -10.29 -26.76
C SER A 79 -30.92 -10.87 -27.44
N THR A 80 -29.77 -10.78 -26.75
CA THR A 80 -28.51 -11.27 -27.30
C THR A 80 -28.54 -12.80 -27.44
N LYS A 81 -28.31 -13.30 -28.65
CA LYS A 81 -28.15 -14.74 -28.90
C LYS A 81 -26.81 -15.23 -28.35
N TYR A 82 -26.85 -16.31 -27.58
CA TYR A 82 -25.66 -16.95 -27.03
C TYR A 82 -24.94 -17.77 -28.11
N THR A 83 -23.69 -17.40 -28.40
CA THR A 83 -22.83 -18.08 -29.39
C THR A 83 -21.43 -18.39 -28.86
N ILE A 84 -20.97 -17.65 -27.85
CA ILE A 84 -19.69 -17.81 -27.17
C ILE A 84 -19.89 -17.60 -25.65
N PRO A 85 -18.97 -18.08 -24.80
CA PRO A 85 -19.02 -17.81 -23.36
C PRO A 85 -19.14 -16.32 -23.03
N ILE A 86 -19.94 -16.02 -22.01
CA ILE A 86 -20.26 -14.65 -21.59
C ILE A 86 -19.21 -14.17 -20.58
N SER A 87 -18.51 -13.09 -20.91
CA SER A 87 -17.59 -12.43 -19.97
C SER A 87 -18.36 -11.53 -19.02
N VAL A 88 -18.34 -11.84 -17.72
CA VAL A 88 -18.96 -11.05 -16.64
C VAL A 88 -17.84 -10.35 -15.86
N THR A 89 -17.63 -9.07 -16.16
CA THR A 89 -16.59 -8.22 -15.55
C THR A 89 -17.07 -7.50 -14.30
N ASP A 90 -18.38 -7.26 -14.18
CA ASP A 90 -19.01 -6.51 -13.10
C ASP A 90 -20.23 -7.27 -12.55
N THR A 91 -20.76 -6.80 -11.41
CA THR A 91 -21.96 -7.41 -10.82
C THR A 91 -23.12 -7.35 -11.80
N ALA A 92 -23.66 -8.52 -12.16
CA ALA A 92 -24.67 -8.68 -13.19
C ALA A 92 -25.73 -9.71 -12.79
N THR A 93 -26.93 -9.58 -13.35
CA THR A 93 -27.99 -10.58 -13.24
C THR A 93 -28.20 -11.21 -14.61
N LEU A 94 -27.68 -12.43 -14.78
CA LEU A 94 -27.83 -13.21 -15.99
C LEU A 94 -29.22 -13.84 -16.02
N LYS A 95 -30.02 -13.48 -17.02
CA LYS A 95 -31.25 -14.21 -17.36
C LYS A 95 -31.14 -14.81 -18.74
N SER A 96 -31.69 -16.01 -18.95
CA SER A 96 -31.68 -16.64 -20.27
C SER A 96 -32.91 -17.52 -20.53
N ILE A 97 -33.28 -17.62 -21.81
CA ILE A 97 -34.38 -18.44 -22.33
C ILE A 97 -33.90 -19.24 -23.54
N ALA A 98 -34.38 -20.47 -23.69
CA ALA A 98 -34.13 -21.31 -24.86
C ALA A 98 -35.39 -21.41 -25.74
N VAL A 99 -35.21 -21.23 -27.05
CA VAL A 99 -36.27 -21.16 -28.06
C VAL A 99 -35.93 -22.11 -29.22
N LYS A 100 -36.94 -22.77 -29.77
CA LYS A 100 -36.83 -23.65 -30.93
C LYS A 100 -38.17 -23.68 -31.66
N ASP A 101 -38.11 -23.54 -32.98
CA ASP A 101 -39.30 -23.43 -33.81
C ASP A 101 -40.20 -24.68 -33.66
N GLY A 102 -41.51 -24.44 -33.59
CA GLY A 102 -42.52 -25.48 -33.35
C GLY A 102 -42.56 -26.07 -31.93
N MET A 103 -41.82 -25.53 -30.96
CA MET A 103 -41.81 -25.97 -29.56
C MET A 103 -42.21 -24.84 -28.61
N THR A 104 -42.63 -25.19 -27.38
CA THR A 104 -42.87 -24.18 -26.34
C THR A 104 -41.55 -23.77 -25.71
N ASP A 105 -41.32 -22.45 -25.62
CA ASP A 105 -40.14 -21.85 -24.99
C ASP A 105 -39.87 -22.41 -23.58
N SER A 106 -38.59 -22.37 -23.20
CA SER A 106 -38.19 -22.77 -21.85
C SER A 106 -38.70 -21.81 -20.78
N GLU A 107 -38.54 -22.19 -19.51
CA GLU A 107 -38.61 -21.19 -18.43
C GLU A 107 -37.39 -20.26 -18.50
N ILE A 108 -37.50 -19.10 -17.85
CA ILE A 108 -36.39 -18.17 -17.74
C ILE A 108 -35.47 -18.65 -16.62
N PHE A 109 -34.23 -18.99 -16.98
CA PHE A 109 -33.14 -19.13 -16.02
C PHE A 109 -32.74 -17.75 -15.50
N SER A 110 -32.44 -17.63 -14.20
CA SER A 110 -31.98 -16.39 -13.58
C SER A 110 -30.88 -16.68 -12.56
N SER A 111 -29.77 -15.95 -12.62
CA SER A 111 -28.64 -16.11 -11.71
C SER A 111 -27.88 -14.80 -11.51
N SER A 112 -27.46 -14.53 -10.28
CA SER A 112 -26.68 -13.33 -9.94
C SER A 112 -25.20 -13.66 -9.85
N TYR A 113 -24.37 -12.81 -10.47
CA TYR A 113 -22.92 -12.86 -10.40
C TYR A 113 -22.44 -11.59 -9.72
N ILE A 114 -21.80 -11.73 -8.56
CA ILE A 114 -21.23 -10.61 -7.82
C ILE A 114 -19.72 -10.64 -8.03
N ILE A 115 -19.19 -9.68 -8.79
CA ILE A 115 -17.75 -9.55 -9.00
C ILE A 115 -17.20 -8.61 -7.94
N ASN A 116 -16.56 -9.18 -6.92
CA ASN A 116 -15.90 -8.46 -5.84
C ASN A 116 -14.39 -8.64 -5.96
N ILE A 117 -13.80 -7.91 -6.91
CA ILE A 117 -12.34 -7.90 -7.08
C ILE A 117 -11.75 -7.19 -5.85
N PRO A 118 -10.89 -7.86 -5.06
CA PRO A 118 -10.23 -7.22 -3.93
C PRO A 118 -9.44 -6.02 -4.46
N GLN A 119 -9.77 -4.83 -3.97
CA GLN A 119 -9.01 -3.63 -4.30
C GLN A 119 -7.63 -3.76 -3.67
N ILE A 120 -6.57 -3.73 -4.48
CA ILE A 120 -5.22 -3.61 -3.96
C ILE A 120 -5.09 -2.18 -3.41
N VAL A 121 -5.13 -2.04 -2.09
CA VAL A 121 -4.68 -0.80 -1.44
C VAL A 121 -3.16 -0.77 -1.58
N THR A 122 -2.65 -0.07 -2.59
CA THR A 122 -1.22 0.21 -2.70
C THR A 122 -0.84 1.18 -1.59
N LEU A 123 -0.41 0.65 -0.46
CA LEU A 123 0.35 1.44 0.52
C LEU A 123 1.64 1.89 -0.18
N PRO A 124 2.04 3.17 -0.05
CA PRO A 124 3.32 3.61 -0.59
C PRO A 124 4.41 2.69 -0.04
N ASP A 125 5.37 2.33 -0.90
CA ASP A 125 6.46 1.44 -0.50
C ASP A 125 7.09 1.94 0.80
N PRO A 126 7.49 1.06 1.73
CA PRO A 126 8.16 1.46 2.97
C PRO A 126 9.35 2.40 2.73
N ILE A 127 10.01 2.25 1.57
CA ILE A 127 11.11 3.09 1.10
C ILE A 127 10.64 4.50 0.77
N GLU A 128 9.52 4.67 0.04
CA GLU A 128 9.01 5.98 -0.35
C GLU A 128 8.50 6.76 0.87
N THR A 129 7.86 6.05 1.80
CA THR A 129 7.44 6.63 3.09
C THR A 129 8.64 7.07 3.93
N ALA A 130 9.69 6.25 4.02
CA ALA A 130 10.93 6.61 4.72
C ALA A 130 11.65 7.80 4.04
N LYS A 131 11.70 7.82 2.71
CA LYS A 131 12.27 8.94 1.94
C LYS A 131 11.51 10.23 2.17
N ALA A 132 10.17 10.19 2.23
CA ALA A 132 9.33 11.35 2.52
C ALA A 132 9.53 11.87 3.96
N ALA A 133 9.63 10.97 4.94
CA ALA A 133 9.95 11.35 6.33
C ALA A 133 11.34 11.99 6.43
N ASP A 134 12.34 11.40 5.77
CA ASP A 134 13.70 11.95 5.72
C ASP A 134 13.76 13.29 4.97
N PHE A 135 12.92 13.51 3.95
CA PHE A 135 12.79 14.78 3.26
C PHE A 135 12.25 15.90 4.17
N ASP A 136 11.23 15.61 5.00
CA ASP A 136 10.73 16.58 5.99
C ASP A 136 11.82 16.96 7.00
N LEU A 137 12.62 15.98 7.46
CA LEU A 137 13.78 16.23 8.31
C LEU A 137 14.86 17.06 7.61
N TYR A 138 15.14 16.76 6.34
CA TYR A 138 16.09 17.51 5.50
C TYR A 138 15.70 18.99 5.40
N GLN A 139 14.43 19.29 5.12
CA GLN A 139 13.94 20.68 5.03
C GLN A 139 14.12 21.46 6.34
N LYS A 140 14.08 20.76 7.48
CA LYS A 140 14.23 21.33 8.82
C LYS A 140 15.69 21.43 9.28
N TYR A 141 16.65 20.87 8.53
CA TYR A 141 18.07 20.81 8.91
C TYR A 141 18.73 22.20 9.09
N ASP A 142 18.35 23.21 8.31
CA ASP A 142 18.88 24.57 8.50
C ASP A 142 18.52 25.15 9.87
N GLY A 143 17.32 24.84 10.38
CA GLY A 143 16.90 25.17 11.74
C GLY A 143 17.80 24.53 12.80
N TYR A 144 18.18 23.26 12.61
CA TYR A 144 19.14 22.57 13.46
C TYR A 144 20.52 23.26 13.45
N LEU A 145 21.05 23.64 12.28
CA LEU A 145 22.34 24.34 12.18
C LEU A 145 22.33 25.68 12.92
N LYS A 146 21.23 26.44 12.82
CA LYS A 146 21.04 27.69 13.56
C LYS A 146 21.02 27.46 15.08
N TYR A 147 20.29 26.44 15.53
CA TYR A 147 20.27 26.02 16.92
C TYR A 147 21.67 25.63 17.44
N GLU A 148 22.40 24.79 16.70
CA GLU A 148 23.73 24.32 17.10
C GLU A 148 24.72 25.48 17.22
N LYS A 149 24.73 26.40 16.25
CA LYS A 149 25.55 27.63 16.29
C LYS A 149 25.28 28.44 17.56
N GLY A 150 24.00 28.63 17.93
CA GLY A 150 23.60 29.30 19.17
C GLY A 150 24.14 28.60 20.42
N GLN A 151 24.07 27.26 20.47
CA GLN A 151 24.63 26.49 21.58
C GLN A 151 26.15 26.63 21.70
N LYS A 152 26.87 26.62 20.58
CA LYS A 152 28.34 26.80 20.56
C LYS A 152 28.71 28.23 20.99
N TYR A 153 27.93 29.23 20.61
CA TYR A 153 28.10 30.61 21.07
C TYR A 153 27.92 30.74 22.59
N LYS A 154 26.86 30.16 23.17
CA LYS A 154 26.67 30.16 24.64
C LYS A 154 27.85 29.49 25.37
N LYS A 155 28.39 28.40 24.81
CA LYS A 155 29.62 27.77 25.34
C LYS A 155 30.83 28.69 25.22
N TYR A 156 30.97 29.40 24.10
CA TYR A 156 32.01 30.40 23.90
C TYR A 156 31.93 31.51 24.96
N GLU A 157 30.75 32.07 25.24
CA GLU A 157 30.59 33.14 26.23
C GLU A 157 31.02 32.69 27.63
N LYS A 158 30.54 31.52 28.09
CA LYS A 158 30.94 30.94 29.38
C LYS A 158 32.45 30.68 29.45
N ALA A 159 33.04 30.19 28.36
CA ALA A 159 34.48 29.98 28.29
C ALA A 159 35.28 31.29 28.25
N LYS A 160 34.73 32.33 27.61
CA LYS A 160 35.33 33.67 27.52
C LYS A 160 35.35 34.34 28.89
N GLU A 161 34.26 34.22 29.63
CA GLU A 161 34.16 34.71 31.01
C GLU A 161 35.19 34.01 31.92
N LYS A 162 35.29 32.68 31.83
CA LYS A 162 36.15 31.90 32.73
C LYS A 162 37.64 31.87 32.37
N TYR A 163 37.97 31.84 31.08
CA TYR A 163 39.33 31.61 30.58
C TYR A 163 39.85 32.74 29.68
N GLY A 164 39.06 33.79 29.48
CA GLY A 164 39.47 34.96 28.72
C GLY A 164 40.65 35.70 29.37
N PHE A 165 41.36 36.45 28.52
CA PHE A 165 42.37 37.40 28.96
C PHE A 165 41.81 38.81 28.80
N LYS A 166 42.19 39.74 29.68
CA LYS A 166 41.72 41.12 29.67
C LYS A 166 42.10 41.83 28.38
N ASN A 167 43.31 41.57 27.89
CA ASN A 167 43.84 42.18 26.66
C ASN A 167 44.90 41.27 26.00
N SER A 168 45.36 41.71 24.82
CA SER A 168 46.37 40.98 24.04
C SER A 168 47.71 40.86 24.76
N ALA A 169 48.12 41.89 25.51
CA ALA A 169 49.36 41.89 26.26
C ALA A 169 49.37 40.83 27.37
N GLU A 170 48.28 40.73 28.14
CA GLU A 170 48.10 39.67 29.13
C GLU A 170 48.16 38.30 28.46
N LYS A 171 47.40 38.09 27.39
CA LYS A 171 47.44 36.83 26.63
C LYS A 171 48.85 36.46 26.17
N SER A 172 49.64 37.43 25.70
CA SER A 172 51.01 37.23 25.26
C SER A 172 51.93 36.78 26.39
N LYS A 173 51.83 37.41 27.57
CA LYS A 173 52.58 37.01 28.78
C LYS A 173 52.30 35.55 29.14
N TYR A 174 51.02 35.14 29.16
CA TYR A 174 50.64 33.77 29.49
C TYR A 174 51.05 32.76 28.38
N LYS A 175 51.05 33.17 27.11
CA LYS A 175 51.58 32.36 25.99
C LYS A 175 53.08 32.11 26.16
N GLN A 176 53.84 33.15 26.51
CA GLN A 176 55.27 33.02 26.75
C GLN A 176 55.56 32.10 27.94
N ALA A 177 54.82 32.26 29.04
CA ALA A 177 54.93 31.38 30.20
C ALA A 177 54.60 29.91 29.87
N TYR A 178 53.59 29.68 29.05
CA TYR A 178 53.25 28.34 28.55
C TYR A 178 54.42 27.70 27.77
N ASN A 179 55.04 28.44 26.86
CA ASN A 179 56.19 27.95 26.09
C ASN A 179 57.41 27.67 26.97
N ASN A 180 57.72 28.58 27.89
CA ASN A 180 58.81 28.44 28.85
C ASN A 180 58.61 27.22 29.76
N PHE A 181 57.39 27.02 30.27
CA PHE A 181 57.08 25.84 31.09
C PHE A 181 57.16 24.53 30.29
N LYS A 182 56.85 24.54 28.99
CA LYS A 182 57.08 23.37 28.11
C LYS A 182 58.57 23.05 27.96
N LEU A 183 59.45 24.05 27.90
CA LEU A 183 60.89 23.82 27.90
C LEU A 183 61.36 23.16 29.20
N PHE A 184 60.86 23.63 30.35
CA PHE A 184 61.11 22.98 31.64
C PHE A 184 60.62 21.53 31.68
N LYS A 185 59.39 21.26 31.22
CA LYS A 185 58.89 19.87 31.13
C LYS A 185 59.78 18.96 30.29
N LYS A 186 60.42 19.51 29.24
CA LYS A 186 61.32 18.75 28.37
C LYS A 186 62.71 18.55 28.99
N ASN A 187 63.22 19.53 29.72
CA ASN A 187 64.50 19.43 30.42
C ASN A 187 64.49 20.28 31.71
N PRO A 188 64.09 19.67 32.84
CA PRO A 188 63.97 20.39 34.12
C PRO A 188 65.29 20.95 34.64
N VAL A 189 66.38 20.21 34.43
CA VAL A 189 67.74 20.57 34.89
C VAL A 189 68.26 21.81 34.16
N LYS A 190 67.98 21.91 32.84
CA LYS A 190 68.40 23.07 32.03
C LYS A 190 67.55 24.31 32.25
N TYR A 191 66.27 24.14 32.60
CA TYR A 191 65.33 25.26 32.73
C TYR A 191 64.63 25.35 34.10
N PRO A 192 65.36 25.26 35.22
CA PRO A 192 64.74 25.16 36.55
C PRO A 192 63.94 26.42 36.90
N LYS A 193 64.39 27.59 36.43
CA LYS A 193 63.72 28.89 36.62
C LYS A 193 62.27 28.93 36.09
N PHE A 194 61.92 28.06 35.13
CA PHE A 194 60.57 28.05 34.58
C PHE A 194 59.58 27.19 35.38
N ALA A 195 60.03 26.44 36.41
CA ALA A 195 59.14 25.65 37.27
C ALA A 195 58.05 26.48 37.95
N LEU A 196 58.35 27.76 38.26
CA LEU A 196 57.42 28.69 38.91
C LEU A 196 56.24 29.09 38.01
N LEU A 197 56.30 28.86 36.70
CA LEU A 197 55.30 29.28 35.71
C LEU A 197 54.10 28.33 35.59
N ILE A 198 53.93 27.39 36.54
CA ILE A 198 52.89 26.35 36.47
C ILE A 198 51.47 26.94 36.46
N LYS A 199 51.24 28.05 37.17
CA LYS A 199 49.93 28.70 37.25
C LYS A 199 49.56 29.32 35.91
N GLU A 200 50.48 30.06 35.31
CA GLU A 200 50.33 30.70 34.01
C GLU A 200 50.18 29.66 32.88
N TYR A 201 51.01 28.61 32.93
CA TYR A 201 50.89 27.46 32.03
C TYR A 201 49.49 26.86 32.07
N LYS A 202 48.94 26.60 33.28
CA LYS A 202 47.60 26.03 33.45
C LYS A 202 46.52 26.95 32.89
N LYS A 203 46.58 28.27 33.15
CA LYS A 203 45.59 29.24 32.62
C LYS A 203 45.61 29.26 31.08
N TYR A 204 46.79 29.40 30.47
CA TYR A 204 46.90 29.43 29.00
C TYR A 204 46.52 28.09 28.35
N LYS A 205 46.85 26.97 28.99
CA LYS A 205 46.43 25.64 28.55
C LYS A 205 44.90 25.54 28.52
N LYS A 206 44.21 26.00 29.57
CA LYS A 206 42.73 26.02 29.60
C LYS A 206 42.14 26.96 28.54
N TYR A 207 42.76 28.11 28.29
CA TYR A 207 42.38 28.97 27.16
C TYR A 207 42.45 28.22 25.82
N GLN A 208 43.54 27.50 25.55
CA GLN A 208 43.71 26.74 24.30
C GLN A 208 42.73 25.57 24.17
N GLU A 209 42.41 24.90 25.28
CA GLU A 209 41.52 23.73 25.27
C GLU A 209 40.03 24.11 25.23
N GLN A 210 39.64 25.20 25.90
CA GLN A 210 38.23 25.48 26.20
C GLN A 210 37.69 26.71 25.46
N LEU A 211 38.51 27.74 25.24
CA LEU A 211 38.05 28.99 24.62
C LEU A 211 38.47 29.13 23.16
N ALA A 212 39.74 28.86 22.84
CA ALA A 212 40.27 29.01 21.49
C ALA A 212 39.50 28.20 20.42
N PRO A 213 39.07 26.94 20.65
CA PRO A 213 38.31 26.19 19.66
C PRO A 213 36.91 26.77 19.39
N LEU A 214 36.40 27.53 20.36
CA LEU A 214 35.08 28.16 20.30
C LEU A 214 35.14 29.60 19.80
N SER A 215 36.32 30.20 19.64
CA SER A 215 36.44 31.62 19.27
C SER A 215 35.83 31.93 17.91
N LYS A 216 35.77 30.96 16.99
CA LYS A 216 35.09 31.07 15.70
C LYS A 216 33.59 31.35 15.80
N TYR A 217 32.98 31.04 16.94
CA TYR A 217 31.56 31.29 17.18
C TYR A 217 31.28 32.69 17.70
N SER A 218 32.31 33.51 18.01
CA SER A 218 32.14 34.90 18.46
C SER A 218 31.28 35.74 17.51
N LYS A 219 31.33 35.45 16.20
CA LYS A 219 30.55 36.10 15.15
C LYS A 219 29.04 35.87 15.22
N TYR A 220 28.58 34.93 16.04
CA TYR A 220 27.16 34.59 16.19
C TYR A 220 26.53 35.24 17.43
N SER A 221 27.01 36.42 17.83
CA SER A 221 26.51 37.16 19.01
C SER A 221 24.99 37.40 19.01
N ASN A 222 24.40 37.54 17.82
CA ASN A 222 22.98 37.84 17.64
C ASN A 222 22.06 36.64 17.95
N TYR A 223 22.61 35.42 17.98
CA TYR A 223 21.84 34.20 18.23
C TYR A 223 21.45 34.02 19.71
N SER A 224 21.84 34.94 20.60
CA SER A 224 21.86 34.70 22.05
C SER A 224 20.51 34.78 22.79
N LYS A 225 19.48 35.47 22.26
CA LYS A 225 18.26 35.75 23.06
C LYS A 225 16.88 35.43 22.46
N LYS A 226 16.59 35.75 21.19
CA LYS A 226 15.21 35.65 20.66
C LYS A 226 15.03 34.55 19.61
N GLU A 227 16.01 34.40 18.71
CA GLU A 227 15.95 33.42 17.62
C GLU A 227 16.12 31.97 18.10
N TYR A 228 16.98 31.72 19.09
CA TYR A 228 17.30 30.38 19.56
C TYR A 228 16.09 29.59 20.09
N SER A 229 15.18 30.25 20.82
CA SER A 229 14.00 29.59 21.39
C SER A 229 13.09 29.02 20.30
N ASN A 230 13.01 29.69 19.16
CA ASN A 230 12.22 29.24 18.01
C ASN A 230 12.80 27.97 17.38
N TYR A 231 14.10 27.73 17.53
CA TYR A 231 14.78 26.57 16.94
C TYR A 231 15.05 25.44 17.93
N LYS A 232 14.60 25.56 19.19
CA LYS A 232 14.84 24.56 20.25
C LYS A 232 14.27 23.18 19.90
N TYR A 233 13.17 23.14 19.13
CA TYR A 233 12.52 21.90 18.69
C TYR A 233 13.32 21.14 17.62
N PHE A 234 14.31 21.77 16.97
CA PHE A 234 15.16 21.13 15.97
C PHE A 234 16.41 20.46 16.57
N SER A 235 16.45 20.28 17.90
CA SER A 235 17.63 19.78 18.61
C SER A 235 17.60 18.27 18.83
N SER A 236 17.68 17.49 17.77
CA SER A 236 17.87 16.04 17.88
C SER A 236 18.88 15.53 16.84
N VAL A 237 19.51 14.39 17.15
CA VAL A 237 20.38 13.65 16.23
C VAL A 237 19.62 13.24 14.95
N GLU A 238 18.28 13.20 15.03
CA GLU A 238 17.38 12.77 13.97
C GLU A 238 17.40 13.71 12.76
N PHE A 239 17.44 15.03 12.94
CA PHE A 239 17.51 15.96 11.79
C PHE A 239 18.79 15.78 10.99
N LYS A 240 19.91 15.54 11.67
CA LYS A 240 21.19 15.27 11.00
C LYS A 240 21.16 13.92 10.30
N ALA A 241 20.66 12.88 10.97
CA ALA A 241 20.59 11.55 10.39
C ALA A 241 19.60 11.48 9.21
N GLY A 242 18.46 12.16 9.30
CA GLY A 242 17.48 12.27 8.21
C GLY A 242 18.04 13.04 7.02
N TYR A 243 18.77 14.14 7.26
CA TYR A 243 19.49 14.85 6.19
C TYR A 243 20.50 13.94 5.47
N GLU A 244 21.33 13.21 6.22
CA GLU A 244 22.34 12.30 5.66
C GLU A 244 21.71 11.15 4.87
N ARG A 245 20.63 10.54 5.39
CA ARG A 245 19.89 9.50 4.67
C ARG A 245 19.21 10.04 3.41
N TYR A 246 18.61 11.23 3.49
CA TYR A 246 17.94 11.82 2.33
C TYR A 246 18.89 12.04 1.15
N LEU A 247 20.12 12.49 1.41
CA LEU A 247 21.15 12.68 0.37
C LEU A 247 21.62 11.37 -0.30
N MET A 248 21.31 10.21 0.28
CA MET A 248 21.68 8.90 -0.27
C MET A 248 20.58 8.28 -1.15
N TYR A 249 19.36 8.82 -1.14
CA TYR A 249 18.26 8.41 -2.02
C TYR A 249 18.23 9.18 -3.34
#